data_AF-A0A8T0Q0T0-F1
#
_entry.id   AF-A0A8T0Q0T0-F1
#
_cell.length_a   1.000
_cell.length_b   1.000
_cell.length_c   1.000
_cell.angle_alpha   90.00
_cell.angle_beta   90.00
_cell.angle_gamma   90.00
#
_symmetry.space_group_name_H-M   'P 1'
#
loop_
_entity.id
_entity.type
_entity.pdbx_description
1 polymer ?
#
loop_
_entity_poly.entity_id
_entity_poly.type
_entity_poly.pdbx_seq_one_letter_code
_entity_poly.pdbx_strand_id
1 'polypeptide(L)'
;MGAQDSYLLLTGPSRAVVFIDPVAFEVQLKVKGQTECEDKILCLEVFQYSTVYSFAWGPFMIRKCFYSKRCTLEVKFAPLSVFQMLL
;
A
#
# COMPACT_ATOMS: atom_id res chain seq x y z
N MET A 1 -22.58 5.74 22.70
CA MET A 1 -21.64 6.32 21.72
C MET A 1 -20.62 5.25 21.39
N GLY A 2 -20.69 4.66 20.21
CA GLY A 2 -19.78 3.57 19.80
C GLY A 2 -18.35 4.08 19.70
N ALA A 3 -17.38 3.24 20.09
CA ALA A 3 -15.98 3.54 19.89
C ALA A 3 -15.74 3.88 18.41
N GLN A 4 -15.14 5.04 18.13
CA GLN A 4 -14.61 5.29 16.80
C GLN A 4 -13.58 4.18 16.51
N ASP A 5 -13.69 3.54 15.35
CA ASP A 5 -12.64 2.64 14.89
C ASP A 5 -11.32 3.43 14.84
N SER A 6 -10.36 3.05 15.67
CA SER A 6 -9.05 3.70 15.67
C SER A 6 -8.33 3.34 14.38
N TYR A 7 -8.13 4.30 13.49
CA TYR A 7 -7.34 4.11 12.27
C TYR A 7 -6.17 5.09 12.21
N LEU A 8 -5.04 4.60 11.72
CA LEU A 8 -3.88 5.41 11.39
C LEU A 8 -3.89 5.64 9.88
N LEU A 9 -4.16 6.88 9.46
CA LEU A 9 -4.07 7.26 8.05
C LEU A 9 -2.71 7.91 7.80
N LEU A 10 -1.85 7.21 7.05
CA LEU A 10 -0.56 7.73 6.61
C LEU A 10 -0.75 8.61 5.37
N THR A 11 -1.12 9.87 5.57
CA THR A 11 -1.12 10.89 4.51
C THR A 11 0.23 11.63 4.51
N GLY A 12 1.15 11.19 3.67
CA GLY A 12 2.44 11.85 3.44
C GLY A 12 2.65 12.16 1.97
N PRO A 13 3.78 12.79 1.59
CA PRO A 13 4.15 12.92 0.19
C PRO A 13 4.22 11.53 -0.44
N SER A 14 3.32 11.24 -1.38
CA SER A 14 3.39 10.04 -2.19
C SER A 14 4.49 10.25 -3.25
N ARG A 15 5.28 9.20 -3.48
CA ARG A 15 6.31 9.18 -4.52
C ARG A 15 5.96 8.11 -5.52
N ALA A 16 6.05 8.45 -6.79
CA ALA A 16 5.94 7.48 -7.86
C ALA A 16 7.19 6.59 -7.90
N VAL A 17 7.00 5.32 -8.23
CA VAL A 17 8.08 4.34 -8.37
C VAL A 17 7.99 3.75 -9.78
N VAL A 18 9.13 3.71 -10.48
CA VAL A 18 9.25 3.06 -11.79
C VAL A 18 9.62 1.60 -11.57
N PHE A 19 8.91 0.69 -12.22
CA PHE A 19 9.14 -0.75 -12.13
C PHE A 19 8.92 -1.43 -13.49
N ILE A 20 9.44 -2.65 -13.63
CA ILE A 20 9.20 -3.53 -14.78
C ILE A 20 8.04 -4.46 -14.41
N ASP A 21 7.05 -4.57 -15.30
CA ASP A 21 5.87 -5.42 -15.10
C ASP A 21 6.19 -6.90 -15.39
N PRO A 22 5.79 -7.89 -14.54
CA PRO A 22 5.07 -7.76 -13.27
C PRO A 22 5.98 -7.41 -12.08
N VAL A 23 5.42 -6.78 -11.05
CA VAL A 23 6.14 -6.42 -9.82
C VAL A 23 5.44 -6.97 -8.58
N ALA A 24 6.21 -7.36 -7.56
CA ALA A 24 5.70 -7.69 -6.23
C ALA A 24 5.96 -6.52 -5.27
N PHE A 25 4.91 -6.10 -4.56
CA PHE A 25 4.99 -5.10 -3.51
C PHE A 25 4.91 -5.79 -2.16
N GLU A 26 5.86 -5.47 -1.28
CA GLU A 26 5.80 -5.80 0.14
C GLU A 26 5.37 -4.54 0.90
N VAL A 27 4.32 -4.68 1.72
CA VAL A 27 3.85 -3.60 2.58
C VAL A 27 3.84 -4.07 4.02
N GLN A 28 4.43 -3.26 4.88
CA GLN A 28 4.65 -3.60 6.27
C GLN A 28 4.23 -2.47 7.20
N LEU A 29 3.33 -2.77 8.13
CA LEU A 29 2.95 -1.87 9.21
C LEU A 29 3.70 -2.28 10.48
N LYS A 30 4.57 -1.40 10.98
CA LYS A 30 5.31 -1.60 12.24
C LYS A 30 4.97 -0.52 13.26
N VAL A 31 4.93 -0.92 14.52
CA VAL A 31 5.06 0.00 15.65
C VAL A 31 6.55 0.10 15.96
N LYS A 32 7.09 1.32 15.89
CA LYS A 32 8.50 1.59 16.21
C LYS A 32 8.76 1.46 17.71
N GLY A 33 9.81 0.74 18.07
CA GLY A 33 10.34 0.68 19.44
C GLY A 33 11.36 1.81 19.70
N GLN A 34 12.07 1.75 20.84
CA GLN A 34 13.20 2.65 21.06
C GLN A 34 14.39 2.27 20.18
N THR A 35 14.51 0.99 19.85
CA THR A 35 15.52 0.42 18.97
C THR A 35 14.86 -0.38 17.84
N GLU A 36 15.58 -0.63 16.75
CA GLU A 36 15.05 -1.44 15.64
C GLU A 36 14.69 -2.86 16.07
N CYS A 37 15.41 -3.43 17.05
CA CYS A 37 15.13 -4.75 17.61
C CYS A 37 13.80 -4.82 18.36
N GLU A 38 13.28 -3.68 18.81
CA GLU A 38 12.01 -3.57 19.52
C GLU A 38 10.82 -3.28 18.59
N ASP A 39 11.07 -3.07 17.29
CA ASP A 39 10.02 -2.84 16.31
C ASP A 39 9.08 -4.05 16.25
N LYS A 40 7.77 -3.79 16.36
CA LYS A 40 6.75 -4.83 16.29
C LYS A 40 5.99 -4.74 14.99
N ILE A 41 6.03 -5.81 14.20
CA ILE A 41 5.23 -5.95 12.99
C ILE A 41 3.77 -6.21 13.40
N LEU A 42 2.86 -5.34 12.94
CA LEU A 42 1.42 -5.53 13.10
C LEU A 42 0.83 -6.30 11.92
N CYS A 43 1.28 -5.96 10.71
CA CYS A 43 0.85 -6.58 9.46
C CYS A 43 2.00 -6.55 8.45
N LEU A 44 2.15 -7.64 7.71
CA LEU A 44 3.12 -7.82 6.64
C LEU A 44 2.40 -8.55 5.51
N GLU A 45 2.37 -7.94 4.34
CA GLU A 45 1.62 -8.45 3.19
C GLU A 45 2.41 -8.26 1.91
N VAL A 46 2.30 -9.24 1.02
CA VAL A 46 2.94 -9.22 -0.29
C VAL A 46 1.86 -9.41 -1.35
N PHE A 47 1.84 -8.54 -2.34
CA PHE A 47 0.93 -8.67 -3.48
C PHE A 47 1.62 -8.41 -4.80
N GLN A 48 1.21 -9.15 -5.82
CA GLN A 48 1.64 -8.92 -7.19
C GLN A 48 0.77 -7.87 -7.86
N TYR A 49 1.39 -7.04 -8.67
CA TYR A 49 0.75 -6.11 -9.55
C TYR A 49 1.20 -6.42 -10.98
N SER A 50 0.22 -6.51 -11.89
CA SER A 50 0.51 -6.41 -13.32
C SER A 50 -0.42 -5.47 -14.06
N THR A 51 0.18 -4.68 -14.94
CA THR A 51 -0.51 -3.71 -15.80
C THR A 51 -1.49 -4.39 -16.75
N VAL A 52 -1.17 -5.59 -17.26
CA VAL A 52 -2.01 -6.35 -18.20
C VAL A 52 -3.38 -6.66 -17.61
N TYR A 53 -3.45 -7.02 -16.32
CA TYR A 53 -4.72 -7.26 -15.62
C TYR A 53 -5.43 -5.97 -15.23
N SER A 54 -4.72 -4.84 -15.18
CA SER A 54 -5.24 -3.57 -14.67
C SER A 54 -5.91 -2.73 -15.76
N PHE A 55 -5.43 -2.78 -17.00
CA PHE A 55 -6.04 -2.06 -18.13
C PHE A 55 -7.47 -2.51 -18.46
N ALA A 56 -7.82 -3.77 -18.15
CA ALA A 56 -9.17 -4.28 -18.30
C ALA A 56 -10.21 -3.52 -17.43
N TRP A 57 -9.74 -2.80 -16.40
CA TRP A 57 -10.59 -2.14 -15.43
C TRP A 57 -10.50 -0.61 -15.46
N GLY A 58 -9.59 0.00 -16.26
CA GLY A 58 -9.42 1.46 -16.44
C GLY A 58 -8.45 2.16 -15.46
N PRO A 59 -8.19 3.48 -15.60
CA PRO A 59 -7.24 4.23 -14.76
C PRO A 59 -7.86 4.55 -13.39
N PHE A 60 -8.10 3.53 -12.58
CA PHE A 60 -8.68 3.69 -11.25
C PHE A 60 -7.61 3.56 -10.17
N MET A 61 -7.84 4.28 -9.07
CA MET A 61 -7.13 4.04 -7.82
C MET A 61 -7.38 2.60 -7.39
N ILE A 62 -6.32 1.79 -7.38
CA ILE A 62 -6.37 0.41 -6.93
C ILE A 62 -6.36 0.41 -5.42
N ARG A 63 -7.33 -0.30 -4.83
CA ARG A 63 -7.44 -0.51 -3.38
C ARG A 63 -7.19 -1.98 -3.07
N LYS A 64 -6.26 -2.25 -2.18
CA LYS A 64 -5.99 -3.58 -1.61
C LYS A 64 -6.23 -3.53 -0.11
N CYS A 65 -7.02 -4.48 0.40
CA CYS A 65 -7.29 -4.63 1.82
C CYS A 65 -6.74 -5.96 2.30
N PHE A 66 -6.01 -5.91 3.40
CA PHE A 66 -5.42 -7.07 4.04
C PHE A 66 -5.86 -7.14 5.48
N TYR A 67 -6.14 -8.35 5.95
CA TYR A 67 -6.71 -8.61 7.26
C TYR A 67 -5.73 -9.44 8.07
N SER A 68 -5.30 -8.90 9.21
CA SER A 68 -4.49 -9.63 10.17
C SER A 68 -5.26 -9.80 11.48
N LYS A 69 -4.71 -10.61 12.40
CA LYS A 69 -5.27 -10.76 13.75
C LYS A 69 -5.30 -9.46 14.55
N ARG A 70 -4.49 -8.45 14.17
CA ARG A 70 -4.23 -7.25 14.99
C ARG A 70 -4.72 -5.97 14.34
N CYS A 71 -4.81 -5.92 13.02
CA CYS A 71 -5.26 -4.75 12.27
C CYS A 71 -5.70 -5.11 10.86
N THR A 72 -6.42 -4.18 10.24
CA THR A 72 -6.69 -4.17 8.80
C THR A 72 -5.74 -3.17 8.14
N LEU A 73 -5.02 -3.60 7.10
CA LEU A 73 -4.14 -2.75 6.31
C LEU A 73 -4.81 -2.45 4.97
N GLU A 74 -4.97 -1.17 4.65
CA GLU A 74 -5.48 -0.73 3.35
C GLU A 74 -4.38 0.00 2.58
N VAL A 75 -4.14 -0.43 1.35
CA VAL A 75 -3.16 0.17 0.44
C VAL A 75 -3.90 0.69 -0.78
N LYS A 76 -3.67 1.97 -1.11
CA LYS A 76 -4.22 2.65 -2.29
C LYS A 76 -3.07 3.11 -3.18
N PHE A 77 -3.11 2.77 -4.46
CA PHE A 77 -2.13 3.22 -5.44
C PHE A 77 -2.76 3.35 -6.82
N ALA A 78 -2.19 4.22 -7.65
CA ALA A 78 -2.64 4.40 -9.03
C ALA A 78 -1.45 4.19 -9.98
N PRO A 79 -1.62 3.43 -11.07
CA PRO A 79 -0.62 3.39 -12.12
C PRO A 79 -0.56 4.75 -12.80
N LEU A 80 0.65 5.30 -12.92
CA LEU A 80 0.90 6.49 -13.72
C LEU A 80 1.31 6.03 -15.11
N SER A 81 0.61 6.51 -16.15
CA SER A 81 1.08 6.30 -17.51
C SER A 81 2.35 7.14 -17.73
N VAL A 82 3.29 6.60 -18.51
CA VAL A 82 4.60 7.24 -18.76
C VAL A 82 4.46 8.65 -19.36
N PHE A 83 3.31 8.98 -19.96
CA PHE A 83 2.98 10.31 -20.48
C PHE A 83 2.79 11.39 -19.41
N GLN A 84 2.49 11.04 -18.15
CA GLN A 84 2.32 12.01 -17.06
C GLN A 84 3.61 12.36 -16.29
N MET A 85 4.71 11.65 -16.54
CA MET A 85 6.01 11.91 -15.90
C MET A 85 6.92 12.87 -16.70
N LEU A 86 6.48 13.29 -17.89
CA LEU A 86 7.23 14.13 -18.83
C LEU A 86 6.63 15.55 -18.99
N LEU A 87 5.65 15.93 -18.16
CA LEU A 87 5.02 17.25 -18.10
C LEU A 87 5.12 17.78 -16.68
#